data_AF-A0A2V9TZD3-F1
#
_entry.id   AF-A0A2V9TZD3-F1
#
_cell.length_a   1.000
_cell.length_b   1.000
_cell.length_c   1.000
_cell.angle_alpha   90.00
_cell.angle_beta   90.00
_cell.angle_gamma   90.00
#
_symmetry.space_group_name_H-M   'P 1'
#
loop_
_entity.id
_entity.type
_entity.pdbx_description
1 polymer ?
#
loop_
_entity_poly.entity_id
_entity_poly.type
_entity_poly.pdbx_seq_one_letter_code
_entity_poly.pdbx_strand_id
1 'polypeptide(L)'
;MKLIAYPVMILSACGVLMCVLLFGWSLGANNQIVKMAPAIVFPGLFLVWLPTVLLMNRLTREFKQKDLWKAALRGCPPWMRTSLWIVLGAVFFLTFALPFLSGSNPGTLPSNFILFPVCFYAVSFCVMYSLIHVEKYDTGRRCLNGHRISPLAKFCEECGAPQR
;
A
#
# COMPACT_ATOMS: atom_id res chain seq x y z
N MET A 1 -2.92 -14.30 12.81
CA MET A 1 -2.86 -13.16 11.87
C MET A 1 -2.05 -13.48 10.63
N LYS A 2 -0.85 -14.06 10.74
CA LYS A 2 -0.03 -14.47 9.59
C LYS A 2 -0.79 -15.35 8.59
N LEU A 3 -1.64 -16.26 9.08
CA LEU A 3 -2.48 -17.15 8.26
C LEU A 3 -3.43 -16.42 7.28
N ILE A 4 -3.94 -15.23 7.65
CA ILE A 4 -4.82 -14.41 6.79
C ILE A 4 -3.99 -13.39 5.99
N ALA A 5 -2.89 -12.89 6.56
CA ALA A 5 -2.05 -11.90 5.89
C ALA A 5 -1.34 -12.47 4.64
N TYR A 6 -0.86 -13.72 4.68
CA TYR A 6 -0.21 -14.35 3.53
C TYR A 6 -1.09 -14.46 2.28
N PRO A 7 -2.31 -15.04 2.32
CA PRO A 7 -3.14 -15.14 1.13
C PRO A 7 -3.54 -13.76 0.60
N VAL A 8 -3.83 -12.78 1.46
CA VAL A 8 -4.16 -11.42 1.04
C VAL A 8 -2.93 -10.71 0.42
N MET A 9 -1.74 -10.96 0.94
CA MET A 9 -0.48 -10.44 0.36
C MET A 9 -0.21 -11.03 -1.03
N ILE A 10 -0.41 -12.34 -1.22
CA ILE A 10 -0.24 -12.97 -2.54
C ILE A 10 -1.29 -12.44 -3.51
N LEU A 11 -2.55 -12.36 -3.08
CA LEU A 11 -3.65 -11.85 -3.91
C LEU A 11 -3.43 -10.39 -4.32
N SER A 12 -2.92 -9.55 -3.42
CA SER A 12 -2.56 -8.16 -3.74
C SER A 12 -1.37 -8.07 -4.69
N ALA A 13 -0.35 -8.90 -4.54
CA ALA A 13 0.77 -8.97 -5.50
C ALA A 13 0.28 -9.37 -6.91
N CYS A 14 -0.59 -10.39 -7.00
CA CYS A 14 -1.23 -10.78 -8.25
C CYS A 14 -2.07 -9.63 -8.85
N GLY A 15 -2.80 -8.88 -8.01
CA GLY A 15 -3.57 -7.71 -8.42
C GLY A 15 -2.69 -6.60 -9.01
N VAL A 16 -1.56 -6.28 -8.36
CA VAL A 16 -0.58 -5.30 -8.89
C VAL A 16 -0.05 -5.76 -10.24
N LEU A 17 0.41 -7.02 -10.35
CA LEU A 17 0.96 -7.56 -11.60
C LEU A 17 -0.09 -7.53 -12.73
N MET A 18 -1.31 -7.97 -12.43
CA MET A 18 -2.40 -7.97 -13.41
C MET A 18 -2.69 -6.56 -13.94
N CYS A 19 -2.78 -5.56 -13.06
CA CYS A 19 -3.00 -4.18 -13.48
C CYS A 19 -1.85 -3.61 -14.32
N VAL A 20 -0.58 -3.91 -13.98
CA VAL A 20 0.58 -3.47 -14.76
C VAL A 20 0.60 -4.11 -16.14
N LEU A 21 0.29 -5.41 -16.24
CA LEU A 21 0.19 -6.12 -17.52
C LEU A 21 -0.94 -5.57 -18.39
N LEU A 22 -2.11 -5.32 -17.79
CA LEU A 22 -3.26 -4.72 -18.49
C LEU A 22 -2.95 -3.31 -19.00
N PHE A 23 -2.21 -2.51 -18.22
CA PHE A 23 -1.75 -1.21 -18.68
C PHE A 23 -0.76 -1.33 -19.84
N GLY A 24 0.19 -2.26 -19.77
CA GLY A 24 1.11 -2.55 -20.88
C GLY A 24 0.36 -2.96 -22.16
N TRP A 25 -0.67 -3.79 -22.05
CA TRP A 25 -1.52 -4.15 -23.19
C TRP A 25 -2.37 -2.99 -23.72
N SER A 26 -2.80 -2.07 -22.85
CA SER A 26 -3.50 -0.85 -23.25
C SER A 26 -2.66 0.02 -24.19
N LEU A 27 -1.34 0.07 -23.98
CA LEU A 27 -0.41 0.79 -24.85
C LEU A 27 -0.26 0.12 -26.23
N GLY A 28 -0.46 -1.20 -26.33
CA GLY A 28 -0.32 -1.99 -27.56
C GLY A 28 -1.55 -1.99 -28.48
N ALA A 29 -2.53 -1.09 -28.26
CA ALA A 29 -3.77 -0.97 -29.04
C ALA A 29 -4.71 -2.19 -29.04
N ASN A 30 -4.49 -3.19 -28.16
CA ASN A 30 -5.35 -4.36 -28.05
C ASN A 30 -6.52 -4.08 -27.08
N ASN A 31 -7.56 -3.45 -27.61
CA ASN A 31 -8.58 -2.76 -26.82
C ASN A 31 -9.70 -3.65 -26.24
N GLN A 32 -9.75 -4.95 -26.56
CA GLN A 32 -10.89 -5.79 -26.17
C GLN A 32 -10.74 -6.37 -24.77
N ILE A 33 -9.55 -6.85 -24.41
CA ILE A 33 -9.24 -7.40 -23.09
C ILE A 33 -9.27 -6.30 -22.02
N VAL A 34 -8.74 -5.12 -22.36
CA VAL A 34 -8.68 -3.96 -21.46
C VAL A 34 -10.08 -3.44 -21.09
N LYS A 35 -11.08 -3.58 -21.97
CA LYS A 35 -12.47 -3.17 -21.70
C LYS A 35 -13.18 -4.07 -20.69
N MET A 36 -12.86 -5.37 -20.68
CA MET A 36 -13.48 -6.33 -19.76
C MET A 36 -12.79 -6.36 -18.39
N ALA A 37 -11.51 -5.98 -18.34
CA ALA A 37 -10.69 -6.08 -17.15
C ALA A 37 -11.23 -5.33 -15.90
N PRO A 38 -11.81 -4.11 -15.99
CA PRO A 38 -12.39 -3.45 -14.82
C PRO A 38 -13.46 -4.29 -14.11
N ALA A 39 -14.26 -5.07 -14.84
CA ALA A 39 -15.29 -5.92 -14.25
C ALA A 39 -14.71 -7.03 -13.35
N ILE A 40 -13.43 -7.37 -13.50
CA ILE A 40 -12.74 -8.39 -12.70
C ILE A 40 -11.89 -7.74 -11.60
N VAL A 41 -11.16 -6.67 -11.96
CA VAL A 41 -10.21 -5.98 -11.06
C VAL A 41 -10.96 -5.30 -9.90
N PHE A 42 -12.09 -4.65 -10.16
CA PHE A 42 -12.80 -3.89 -9.12
C PHE A 42 -13.45 -4.78 -8.05
N PRO A 43 -14.16 -5.88 -8.38
CA PRO A 43 -14.66 -6.80 -7.36
C PRO A 43 -13.53 -7.43 -6.53
N GLY A 44 -12.43 -7.81 -7.20
CA GLY A 44 -11.24 -8.34 -6.53
C GLY A 44 -10.61 -7.33 -5.55
N LEU A 45 -10.72 -6.04 -5.85
CA LEU A 45 -10.24 -4.97 -4.97
C LEU A 45 -11.02 -4.96 -3.65
N PHE A 46 -12.34 -5.12 -3.65
CA PHE A 46 -13.12 -5.17 -2.40
C PHE A 46 -12.73 -6.35 -1.52
N LEU A 47 -12.46 -7.50 -2.14
CA LEU A 47 -12.05 -8.72 -1.44
C LEU A 47 -10.69 -8.55 -0.72
N VAL A 48 -9.78 -7.79 -1.32
CA VAL A 48 -8.46 -7.48 -0.74
C VAL A 48 -8.52 -6.28 0.21
N TRP A 49 -9.32 -5.28 -0.10
CA TRP A 49 -9.34 -4.00 0.60
C TRP A 49 -10.00 -4.08 1.97
N LEU A 50 -11.14 -4.79 2.08
CA LEU A 50 -11.82 -4.98 3.36
C LEU A 50 -10.91 -5.57 4.47
N PRO A 51 -10.23 -6.71 4.26
CA PRO A 51 -9.32 -7.25 5.27
C PRO A 51 -8.13 -6.31 5.52
N THR A 52 -7.70 -5.56 4.50
CA THR A 52 -6.62 -4.56 4.65
C THR A 52 -7.01 -3.46 5.63
N VAL A 53 -8.19 -2.85 5.48
CA VAL A 53 -8.65 -1.77 6.36
C VAL A 53 -8.86 -2.27 7.79
N LEU A 54 -9.47 -3.45 7.96
CA LEU A 54 -9.71 -4.03 9.29
C LEU A 54 -8.39 -4.31 10.03
N LEU A 55 -7.40 -4.87 9.33
CA LEU A 55 -6.10 -5.18 9.92
C LEU A 55 -5.24 -3.93 10.13
N MET A 56 -5.35 -2.94 9.24
CA MET A 56 -4.70 -1.64 9.39
C MET A 56 -5.22 -0.92 10.63
N ASN A 57 -6.55 -0.84 10.82
CA ASN A 57 -7.16 -0.21 12.00
C ASN A 57 -6.68 -0.86 13.30
N ARG A 58 -6.46 -2.18 13.29
CA ARG A 58 -5.90 -2.90 14.44
C ARG A 58 -4.45 -2.50 14.74
N LEU A 59 -3.61 -2.34 13.72
CA LEU A 59 -2.22 -1.88 13.86
C LEU A 59 -2.12 -0.45 14.35
N THR A 60 -3.07 0.40 13.95
CA THR A 60 -2.99 1.84 14.16
C THR A 60 -3.85 2.34 15.32
N ARG A 61 -4.56 1.44 16.03
CA ARG A 61 -5.52 1.79 17.10
C ARG A 61 -4.95 2.69 18.19
N GLU A 62 -3.66 2.53 18.51
CA GLU A 62 -2.98 3.26 19.60
C GLU A 62 -2.25 4.53 19.12
N PHE A 63 -2.28 4.81 17.81
CA PHE A 63 -1.52 5.91 17.22
C PHE A 63 -2.40 7.10 16.85
N LYS A 64 -1.82 8.30 16.93
CA LYS A 64 -2.48 9.53 16.48
C LYS A 64 -2.72 9.49 14.97
N GLN A 65 -3.79 10.15 14.50
CA GLN A 65 -4.19 10.15 13.10
C GLN A 65 -3.07 10.58 12.12
N LYS A 66 -2.23 11.53 12.54
CA LYS A 66 -1.07 12.01 11.76
C LYS A 66 0.02 10.96 11.55
N ASP A 67 0.07 9.92 12.38
CA ASP A 67 1.10 8.89 12.38
C ASP A 67 0.57 7.53 11.91
N LEU A 68 -0.70 7.43 11.46
CA LEU A 68 -1.31 6.17 11.04
C LEU A 68 -0.55 5.48 9.93
N TRP A 69 -0.15 6.20 8.88
CA TRP A 69 0.61 5.63 7.77
C TRP A 69 2.00 5.17 8.20
N LYS A 70 2.66 5.90 9.10
CA LYS A 70 3.96 5.51 9.67
C LYS A 70 3.81 4.27 10.54
N ALA A 71 2.75 4.19 11.34
CA ALA A 71 2.46 3.05 12.18
C ALA A 71 2.08 1.80 11.36
N ALA A 72 1.22 1.97 10.36
CA ALA A 72 0.76 0.88 9.49
C ALA A 72 1.91 0.29 8.66
N LEU A 73 2.83 1.13 8.17
CA LEU A 73 3.96 0.72 7.32
C LEU A 73 5.25 0.45 8.10
N ARG A 74 5.21 0.44 9.44
CA ARG A 74 6.43 0.36 10.27
C ARG A 74 7.24 -0.93 10.08
N GLY A 75 6.59 -2.03 9.68
CA GLY A 75 7.25 -3.29 9.35
C GLY A 75 7.82 -3.35 7.93
N CYS A 76 7.49 -2.41 7.04
CA CYS A 76 8.06 -2.36 5.69
C CYS A 76 9.49 -1.79 5.69
N PRO A 77 10.39 -2.30 4.84
CA PRO A 77 11.70 -1.70 4.62
C PRO A 77 11.56 -0.32 3.94
N PRO A 78 12.58 0.55 4.08
CA PRO A 78 12.50 1.93 3.58
C PRO A 78 12.27 2.00 2.06
N TRP A 79 12.90 1.12 1.28
CA TRP A 79 12.72 1.07 -0.18
C TRP A 79 11.25 0.82 -0.55
N MET A 80 10.57 -0.09 0.16
CA MET A 80 9.18 -0.46 -0.13
C MET A 80 8.23 0.69 0.18
N ARG A 81 8.49 1.45 1.26
CA ARG A 81 7.70 2.66 1.58
C ARG A 81 7.87 3.72 0.51
N THR A 82 9.09 3.97 0.06
CA THR A 82 9.37 4.94 -1.01
C THR A 82 8.70 4.52 -2.32
N SER A 83 8.80 3.24 -2.70
CA SER A 83 8.13 2.72 -3.89
C SER A 83 6.62 2.88 -3.84
N LEU A 84 5.98 2.67 -2.68
CA LEU A 84 4.54 2.88 -2.54
C LEU A 84 4.15 4.33 -2.87
N TRP A 85 4.85 5.32 -2.30
CA TRP A 85 4.56 6.73 -2.56
C TRP A 85 4.80 7.12 -4.02
N ILE A 86 5.86 6.58 -4.64
CA ILE A 86 6.15 6.78 -6.06
C ILE A 86 5.02 6.20 -6.92
N VAL A 87 4.59 4.97 -6.65
CA VAL A 87 3.50 4.31 -7.39
C VAL A 87 2.19 5.09 -7.24
N LEU A 88 1.84 5.49 -6.02
CA LEU A 88 0.65 6.31 -5.78
C LEU A 88 0.73 7.63 -6.56
N GLY A 89 1.84 8.35 -6.46
CA GLY A 89 2.05 9.60 -7.19
C GLY A 89 1.97 9.41 -8.71
N ALA A 90 2.62 8.37 -9.24
CA ALA A 90 2.61 8.06 -10.68
C ALA A 90 1.21 7.71 -11.19
N VAL A 91 0.47 6.85 -10.47
CA VAL A 91 -0.90 6.48 -10.86
C VAL A 91 -1.83 7.69 -10.82
N PHE A 92 -1.76 8.52 -9.77
CA PHE A 92 -2.56 9.75 -9.68
C PHE A 92 -2.22 10.72 -10.81
N PHE A 93 -0.94 10.89 -11.11
CA PHE A 93 -0.49 11.75 -12.20
C PHE A 93 -1.00 11.25 -13.56
N LEU A 94 -0.80 9.97 -13.89
CA LEU A 94 -1.20 9.38 -15.18
C LEU A 94 -2.72 9.30 -15.36
N THR A 95 -3.46 9.09 -14.27
CA THR A 95 -4.91 8.89 -14.31
C THR A 95 -5.70 10.19 -14.22
N PHE A 96 -5.25 11.16 -13.42
CA PHE A 96 -6.02 12.37 -13.13
C PHE A 96 -5.34 13.65 -13.60
N ALA A 97 -4.03 13.80 -13.39
CA ALA A 97 -3.33 15.03 -13.77
C ALA A 97 -3.10 15.13 -15.29
N LEU A 98 -2.67 14.04 -15.93
CA LEU A 98 -2.39 14.01 -17.36
C LEU A 98 -3.63 14.33 -18.22
N PRO A 99 -4.82 13.72 -18.00
CA PRO A 99 -6.00 14.07 -18.78
C PRO A 99 -6.47 15.51 -18.57
N PHE A 100 -6.28 16.05 -17.36
CA PHE A 100 -6.58 17.45 -17.06
C PHE A 100 -5.67 18.41 -17.84
N LEU A 101 -4.36 18.11 -17.92
CA LEU A 101 -3.40 18.89 -18.70
C LEU A 101 -3.61 18.77 -20.22
N SER A 102 -4.05 17.60 -20.69
CA SER A 102 -4.32 17.34 -22.11
C SER A 102 -5.64 17.91 -22.62
N GLY A 103 -6.41 18.62 -21.78
CA GLY A 103 -7.70 19.21 -22.17
C GLY A 103 -8.79 18.17 -22.48
N SER A 104 -8.71 16.99 -21.88
CA SER A 104 -9.73 15.95 -22.08
C SER A 104 -11.08 16.35 -21.47
N ASN A 105 -12.17 15.90 -22.09
CA ASN A 105 -13.52 16.26 -21.65
C ASN A 105 -13.78 15.75 -20.21
N PRO A 106 -14.28 16.61 -19.30
CA PRO A 106 -14.48 16.26 -17.89
C PRO A 106 -15.58 15.19 -17.66
N GLY A 107 -16.38 14.88 -18.70
CA GLY A 107 -17.44 13.87 -18.63
C GLY A 107 -17.02 12.45 -19.03
N THR A 108 -15.79 12.25 -19.53
CA THR A 108 -15.32 10.93 -19.96
C THR A 108 -14.32 10.35 -18.96
N LEU A 109 -14.56 9.10 -18.54
CA LEU A 109 -13.61 8.39 -17.69
C LEU A 109 -12.26 8.27 -18.43
N PRO A 110 -11.14 8.67 -17.80
CA PRO A 110 -9.82 8.55 -18.44
C PRO A 110 -9.53 7.10 -18.83
N SER A 111 -8.95 6.88 -20.02
CA SER A 111 -8.53 5.55 -20.46
C SER A 111 -7.56 4.87 -19.47
N ASN A 112 -6.77 5.68 -18.76
CA ASN A 112 -5.80 5.24 -17.76
C ASN A 112 -6.44 4.88 -16.41
N PHE A 113 -7.77 5.00 -16.25
CA PHE A 113 -8.46 4.68 -14.99
C PHE A 113 -8.29 3.22 -14.56
N ILE A 114 -7.92 2.33 -15.49
CA ILE A 114 -7.54 0.94 -15.18
C ILE A 114 -6.32 0.83 -14.25
N LEU A 115 -5.49 1.87 -14.16
CA LEU A 115 -4.36 1.93 -13.22
C LEU A 115 -4.81 2.24 -11.78
N PHE A 116 -5.97 2.86 -11.58
CA PHE A 116 -6.41 3.32 -10.26
C PHE A 116 -6.45 2.19 -9.19
N PRO A 117 -6.93 0.97 -9.50
CA PRO A 117 -6.88 -0.15 -8.55
C PRO A 117 -5.47 -0.54 -8.08
N VAL A 118 -4.41 -0.26 -8.85
CA VAL A 118 -3.01 -0.52 -8.44
C VAL A 118 -2.71 0.10 -7.10
N CYS A 119 -3.22 1.31 -6.83
CA CYS A 119 -3.02 2.01 -5.56
C CYS A 119 -3.47 1.15 -4.37
N PHE A 120 -4.66 0.58 -4.46
CA PHE A 120 -5.26 -0.21 -3.38
C PHE A 120 -4.54 -1.54 -3.18
N TYR A 121 -4.18 -2.22 -4.27
CA TYR A 121 -3.40 -3.44 -4.20
C TYR A 121 -1.99 -3.20 -3.66
N ALA A 122 -1.32 -2.14 -4.09
CA ALA A 122 0.01 -1.77 -3.59
C ALA A 122 -0.02 -1.42 -2.09
N VAL A 123 -1.01 -0.63 -1.65
CA VAL A 123 -1.21 -0.33 -0.22
C VAL A 123 -1.49 -1.61 0.56
N SER A 124 -2.37 -2.48 0.06
CA SER A 124 -2.69 -3.75 0.72
C SER A 124 -1.46 -4.64 0.87
N PHE A 125 -0.67 -4.78 -0.21
CA PHE A 125 0.57 -5.54 -0.18
C PHE A 125 1.53 -5.01 0.89
N CYS A 126 1.71 -3.70 0.97
CA CYS A 126 2.56 -3.07 1.98
C CYS A 126 2.03 -3.27 3.40
N VAL A 127 0.73 -3.09 3.63
CA VAL A 127 0.12 -3.29 4.96
C VAL A 127 0.25 -4.75 5.40
N MET A 128 -0.01 -5.71 4.52
CA MET A 128 0.12 -7.15 4.83
C MET A 128 1.57 -7.54 5.08
N TYR A 129 2.50 -7.04 4.28
CA TYR A 129 3.93 -7.25 4.52
C TYR A 129 4.35 -6.69 5.88
N SER A 130 3.94 -5.46 6.18
CA SER A 130 4.20 -4.81 7.47
C SER A 130 3.65 -5.64 8.63
N LEU A 131 2.40 -6.12 8.54
CA LEU A 131 1.76 -6.98 9.55
C LEU A 131 2.56 -8.26 9.85
N ILE A 132 3.16 -8.86 8.83
CA ILE A 132 3.94 -10.10 8.99
C ILE A 132 5.25 -9.83 9.73
N HIS A 133 5.87 -8.67 9.50
CA HIS A 133 7.22 -8.34 9.98
C HIS A 133 7.24 -7.43 11.21
N VAL A 134 6.11 -6.79 11.55
CA VAL A 134 6.02 -5.79 12.62
C VAL A 134 6.46 -6.33 13.98
N GLU A 135 6.10 -7.57 14.30
CA GLU A 135 6.45 -8.23 15.57
C GLU A 135 7.97 -8.39 15.73
N LYS A 136 8.64 -8.81 14.65
CA LYS A 136 10.10 -8.95 14.62
C LYS A 136 10.78 -7.59 14.73
N TYR A 137 10.24 -6.60 14.03
CA TYR A 137 10.76 -5.22 14.05
C TYR A 137 10.64 -4.60 15.45
N ASP A 138 9.45 -4.67 16.06
CA ASP A 138 9.17 -4.08 17.37
C ASP A 138 9.95 -4.79 18.49
N THR A 139 10.10 -6.12 18.42
CA THR A 139 10.89 -6.88 19.42
C THR A 139 12.38 -6.54 19.38
N GLY A 140 12.88 -6.14 18.21
CA GLY A 140 14.27 -5.73 18.00
C GLY A 140 14.59 -4.31 18.49
N ARG A 141 13.58 -3.44 18.69
CA ARG A 141 13.81 -2.05 19.11
C ARG A 141 14.13 -1.97 20.61
N ARG A 142 15.42 -1.79 20.90
CA ARG A 142 15.92 -1.54 22.26
C ARG A 142 16.80 -0.29 22.28
N CYS A 143 16.88 0.36 23.44
CA CYS A 143 17.85 1.42 23.64
C CYS A 143 19.25 0.84 23.87
N LEU A 144 20.27 1.71 23.88
CA LEU A 144 21.64 1.31 24.22
C LEU A 144 21.76 0.60 25.57
N ASN A 145 20.88 0.95 26.53
CA ASN A 145 20.82 0.34 27.87
C ASN A 145 19.94 -0.93 27.93
N GLY A 146 19.35 -1.36 26.80
CA GLY A 146 18.60 -2.62 26.70
C GLY A 146 17.11 -2.53 27.01
N HIS A 147 16.57 -1.37 27.38
CA HIS A 147 15.13 -1.17 27.59
C HIS A 147 14.36 -1.24 26.27
N ARG A 148 13.09 -1.69 26.32
CA ARG A 148 12.21 -1.70 25.15
C ARG A 148 11.79 -0.27 24.81
N ILE A 149 11.82 0.08 23.52
CA ILE A 149 11.38 1.38 23.02
C ILE A 149 10.04 1.21 22.32
N SER A 150 9.11 2.13 22.52
CA SER A 150 7.82 2.12 21.84
C SER A 150 7.99 2.23 20.31
N PRO A 151 7.07 1.68 19.50
CA PRO A 151 7.29 1.48 18.06
C PRO A 151 7.59 2.74 17.24
N LEU A 152 7.20 3.92 17.73
CA LEU A 152 7.46 5.21 17.08
C LEU A 152 8.40 6.14 17.87
N ALA A 153 8.84 5.78 19.08
CA ALA A 153 9.72 6.63 19.86
C ALA A 153 11.16 6.58 19.33
N LYS A 154 11.81 7.75 19.29
CA LYS A 154 13.22 7.92 18.92
C LYS A 154 14.17 7.71 20.10
N PHE A 155 13.66 7.96 21.31
CA PHE A 155 14.39 7.86 22.56
C PHE A 155 13.65 6.91 23.50
N CYS A 156 14.39 6.31 24.42
CA CYS A 156 13.81 5.49 25.47
C CYS A 156 12.97 6.35 26.43
N GLU A 157 11.74 5.93 26.69
CA GLU A 157 10.84 6.61 27.63
C GLU A 157 11.30 6.47 29.09
N GLU A 158 12.11 5.45 29.39
CA GLU A 158 12.63 5.21 30.76
C GLU A 158 13.96 5.93 31.04
N CYS A 159 14.92 5.90 30.11
CA CYS A 159 16.28 6.40 30.36
C CYS A 159 16.74 7.51 29.40
N GLY A 160 15.91 7.94 28.45
CA GLY A 160 16.25 9.00 27.49
C GLY A 160 17.31 8.63 26.44
N ALA A 161 17.95 7.45 26.54
CA ALA A 161 18.96 7.01 25.59
C ALA A 161 18.37 6.77 24.17
N PRO A 162 19.14 7.00 23.10
CA PRO A 162 18.67 6.74 21.73
C PRO A 162 18.51 5.24 21.47
N GLN A 163 17.76 4.94 20.39
CA GLN A 163 17.66 3.57 19.86
C GLN A 163 19.04 3.06 19.39
N ARG A 164 19.31 1.78 19.69
CA ARG A 164 20.50 1.05 19.22
C ARG A 164 20.42 0.70 17.74
#